data_AF-A0A2W6XPQ5-F1
#
_entry.id   AF-A0A2W6XPQ5-F1
#
_cell.length_a   1.000
_cell.length_b   1.000
_cell.length_c   1.000
_cell.angle_alpha   90.00
_cell.angle_beta   90.00
_cell.angle_gamma   90.00
#
_symmetry.space_group_name_H-M   'P 1'
#
loop_
_entity.id
_entity.type
_entity.pdbx_description
1 polymer ?
#
loop_
_entity_poly.entity_id
_entity_poly.type
_entity_poly.pdbx_seq_one_letter_code
_entity_poly.pdbx_strand_id
1 'polypeptide(L)'
;MIRLLKLEYLKNLNYKPFKVFAGLYFIVLIALLFIGLVDFDILGMKVNLKEQGMYNFPGVWNFTTYIVGLLKIFLGCIIVFSICQEFSNRMFKQNLIDGLSREEFIFSKLLTILVFTSFST
;
A
#
# COMPACT_ATOMS: atom_id res chain seq x y z
N MET A 1 13.10 -11.23 17.14
CA MET A 1 12.70 -10.20 16.14
C MET A 1 12.01 -10.79 14.92
N ILE A 2 12.65 -11.70 14.16
CA ILE A 2 12.03 -12.34 12.98
C ILE A 2 10.72 -13.07 13.32
N ARG A 3 10.62 -13.70 14.50
CA ARG A 3 9.38 -14.32 15.00
C ARG A 3 8.20 -13.35 15.05
N LEU A 4 8.39 -12.14 15.60
CA LEU A 4 7.34 -11.13 15.74
C LEU A 4 6.88 -10.63 14.37
N LEU A 5 7.83 -10.42 13.47
CA LEU A 5 7.57 -9.97 12.10
C LEU A 5 6.82 -11.04 11.29
N LYS A 6 7.21 -12.32 11.44
CA LYS A 6 6.53 -13.46 10.81
C LYS A 6 5.09 -13.59 11.31
N LEU A 7 4.85 -13.40 12.61
CA LEU A 7 3.50 -13.42 13.18
C LEU A 7 2.64 -12.33 12.55
N GLU A 8 3.13 -11.08 12.50
CA GLU A 8 2.36 -9.98 11.89
C GLU A 8 2.12 -10.15 10.40
N TYR A 9 3.11 -10.66 9.68
CA TYR A 9 2.97 -11.00 8.27
C TYR A 9 1.85 -12.02 8.04
N LEU A 10 1.80 -13.10 8.82
CA LEU A 10 0.75 -14.13 8.71
C LEU A 10 -0.63 -13.57 9.05
N LYS A 11 -0.75 -12.70 10.05
CA LYS A 11 -2.02 -12.05 10.42
C LYS A 11 -2.55 -11.16 9.30
N ASN A 12 -1.69 -10.29 8.78
CA ASN A 12 -2.02 -9.40 7.66
C ASN A 12 -2.41 -10.20 6.42
N LEU A 13 -1.65 -11.26 6.11
CA LEU A 13 -1.98 -12.17 5.02
C LEU A 13 -3.24 -13.01 5.26
N ASN A 14 -3.74 -13.19 6.48
CA ASN A 14 -4.99 -13.90 6.67
C ASN A 14 -6.21 -12.97 6.59
N TYR A 15 -6.01 -11.67 6.82
CA TYR A 15 -7.08 -10.68 6.81
C TYR A 15 -7.50 -10.32 5.38
N LYS A 16 -8.76 -10.67 5.02
CA LYS A 16 -9.28 -10.44 3.66
C LYS A 16 -9.25 -8.96 3.25
N PRO A 17 -9.67 -7.99 4.07
CA PRO A 17 -9.60 -6.58 3.68
C PRO A 17 -8.17 -6.14 3.38
N PHE A 18 -7.18 -6.55 4.17
CA PHE A 18 -5.78 -6.25 3.87
C PHE A 18 -5.36 -6.75 2.48
N LYS A 19 -5.70 -7.99 2.11
CA LYS A 19 -5.41 -8.52 0.76
C LYS A 19 -6.07 -7.70 -0.34
N VAL A 20 -7.35 -7.34 -0.15
CA VAL A 20 -8.11 -6.60 -1.15
C VAL A 20 -7.54 -5.20 -1.33
N PHE A 21 -7.27 -4.48 -0.25
CA PHE A 21 -6.70 -3.13 -0.31
C PHE A 21 -5.26 -3.14 -0.84
N ALA A 22 -4.44 -4.12 -0.47
CA ALA A 22 -3.10 -4.29 -1.02
C ALA A 22 -3.14 -4.59 -2.52
N GLY A 23 -4.02 -5.49 -2.97
CA GLY A 23 -4.20 -5.78 -4.40
C GLY A 23 -4.70 -4.57 -5.18
N LEU A 24 -5.70 -3.87 -4.64
CA LEU A 24 -6.27 -2.67 -5.24
C LEU A 24 -5.21 -1.57 -5.39
N TYR A 25 -4.33 -1.40 -4.40
CA TYR A 25 -3.20 -0.48 -4.48
C TYR A 25 -2.32 -0.75 -5.71
N PHE A 26 -1.87 -2.00 -5.92
CA PHE A 26 -1.03 -2.34 -7.07
C PHE A 26 -1.77 -2.20 -8.41
N ILE A 27 -3.06 -2.58 -8.45
CA ILE A 27 -3.89 -2.44 -9.66
C ILE A 27 -4.02 -0.96 -10.04
N VAL A 28 -4.35 -0.09 -9.09
CA VAL A 28 -4.50 1.35 -9.31
C VAL A 28 -3.16 1.97 -9.72
N LEU A 29 -2.06 1.56 -9.09
CA LEU A 29 -0.73 2.04 -9.43
C LEU A 29 -0.36 1.70 -10.87
N ILE A 30 -0.55 0.46 -11.30
CA ILE A 30 -0.30 0.03 -12.67
C ILE A 30 -1.22 0.79 -13.64
N ALA A 31 -2.52 0.85 -13.35
CA ALA A 31 -3.49 1.53 -14.20
C ALA A 31 -3.16 3.01 -14.41
N LEU A 32 -2.77 3.74 -13.35
CA LEU A 32 -2.41 5.15 -13.44
C LEU A 32 -1.07 5.38 -14.16
N LEU A 33 -0.09 4.48 -14.00
CA LEU A 33 1.17 4.58 -14.75
C LEU A 33 0.98 4.36 -16.25
N PHE A 34 0.05 3.48 -16.64
CA PHE A 34 -0.25 3.17 -18.04
C PHE A 34 -1.36 4.03 -18.66
N ILE A 35 -1.90 5.00 -17.93
CA ILE A 35 -3.04 5.79 -18.38
C ILE A 35 -2.77 6.52 -19.71
N GLY A 36 -1.53 6.93 -19.95
CA GLY A 36 -1.17 7.63 -21.19
C GLY A 36 -0.97 6.73 -22.40
N LEU A 37 -1.04 5.40 -22.26
CA LEU A 37 -1.07 4.49 -23.42
C LEU A 37 -2.48 4.36 -24.02
N VAL A 38 -3.50 4.84 -23.31
CA VAL A 38 -4.88 4.79 -23.77
C VAL A 38 -5.21 6.07 -24.53
N ASP A 39 -5.74 5.92 -25.73
CA ASP A 39 -6.25 7.04 -26.52
C ASP A 39 -7.63 7.43 -25.96
N PHE A 40 -7.76 8.66 -25.45
CA PHE A 40 -9.03 9.17 -24.94
C PHE A 40 -9.77 9.93 -26.05
N ASP A 41 -10.97 9.48 -26.41
CA ASP A 41 -11.87 10.25 -27.26
C ASP A 41 -12.89 10.96 -26.36
N ILE A 42 -12.69 12.28 -26.16
CA ILE A 42 -13.57 13.10 -25.35
C ILE A 42 -14.26 14.08 -26.30
N LEU A 43 -15.56 13.91 -26.49
CA LEU A 43 -16.41 14.81 -27.29
C LEU A 43 -15.91 15.03 -28.74
N GLY A 44 -15.34 14.00 -29.39
CA GLY A 44 -14.88 14.06 -30.77
C GLY A 44 -13.49 14.70 -30.95
N MET A 45 -12.82 15.07 -29.86
CA MET A 45 -11.39 15.38 -29.87
C MET A 45 -10.61 14.17 -29.32
N LYS A 46 -9.77 13.59 -30.18
CA LYS A 46 -8.82 12.55 -29.79
C LYS A 46 -7.70 13.18 -28.98
N VAL A 47 -7.75 13.01 -27.66
CA VAL A 47 -6.68 13.41 -26.75
C VAL A 47 -5.73 12.24 -26.59
N ASN A 48 -4.64 12.28 -27.35
CA ASN A 48 -3.57 11.31 -27.23
C ASN A 48 -2.50 11.82 -26.27
N LEU A 49 -2.60 11.43 -25.00
CA LEU A 49 -1.66 11.86 -23.93
C LEU A 49 -0.21 11.47 -24.25
N LYS A 50 -0.01 10.39 -25.02
CA LYS A 50 1.30 9.98 -25.52
C LYS A 50 1.87 10.99 -26.52
N GLU A 51 1.07 11.43 -27.48
CA GLU A 51 1.48 12.42 -28.49
C GLU A 51 1.70 13.81 -27.89
N GLN A 52 1.01 14.12 -26.79
CA GLN A 52 1.27 15.32 -25.97
C GLN A 52 2.60 15.24 -25.18
N GLY A 53 3.34 14.14 -25.29
CA GLY A 53 4.68 14.01 -24.73
C GLY A 53 4.70 13.70 -23.23
N MET A 54 3.63 13.14 -22.66
CA MET A 54 3.56 12.78 -21.22
C MET A 54 4.68 11.82 -20.79
N TYR A 55 5.13 10.95 -21.69
CA TYR A 55 6.24 10.00 -21.45
C TYR A 55 7.59 10.46 -21.99
N ASN A 56 7.70 11.71 -22.45
CA ASN A 56 8.98 12.25 -22.90
C ASN A 56 9.88 12.56 -21.70
N PHE A 57 11.17 12.34 -21.87
CA PHE A 57 12.16 12.76 -20.88
C PHE A 57 12.33 14.29 -20.91
N PRO A 58 12.44 14.97 -19.75
CA PRO A 58 12.44 14.44 -18.38
C PRO A 58 11.05 14.37 -17.71
N GLY A 59 9.99 14.85 -18.36
CA GLY A 59 8.63 14.99 -17.78
C GLY A 59 8.03 13.69 -17.24
N VAL A 60 8.40 12.54 -17.82
CA VAL A 60 8.00 11.22 -17.34
C VAL A 60 8.36 10.97 -15.88
N TRP A 61 9.50 11.48 -15.40
CA TRP A 61 9.91 11.33 -14.00
C TRP A 61 8.98 12.10 -13.06
N ASN A 62 8.63 13.33 -13.42
CA ASN A 62 7.71 14.14 -12.61
C ASN A 62 6.33 13.48 -12.54
N PHE A 63 5.82 12.96 -13.66
CA PHE A 63 4.53 12.27 -13.68
C PHE A 63 4.56 10.99 -12.82
N THR A 64 5.52 10.11 -13.06
CA THR A 64 5.62 8.84 -12.34
C THR A 64 5.85 9.03 -10.85
N THR A 65 6.77 9.92 -10.45
CA THR A 65 7.02 10.23 -9.03
C THR A 65 5.83 10.90 -8.36
N TYR A 66 5.12 11.79 -9.05
CA TYR A 66 3.89 12.40 -8.53
C TYR A 66 2.79 11.36 -8.30
N ILE A 67 2.52 10.49 -9.27
CA ILE A 67 1.51 9.43 -9.16
C ILE A 67 1.87 8.44 -8.03
N VAL A 68 3.12 7.96 -8.00
CA VAL A 68 3.58 7.05 -6.94
C VAL A 68 3.51 7.73 -5.57
N GLY A 69 3.90 8.99 -5.48
CA GLY A 69 3.82 9.80 -4.25
C GLY A 69 2.38 9.98 -3.75
N LEU A 70 1.45 10.30 -4.65
CA LEU A 70 0.02 10.42 -4.33
C LEU A 70 -0.53 9.10 -3.76
N LEU A 71 -0.15 7.97 -4.35
CA LEU A 71 -0.61 6.65 -3.93
C LEU A 71 0.00 6.17 -2.62
N LYS A 72 1.03 6.83 -2.06
CA LYS A 72 1.56 6.50 -0.72
C LYS A 72 0.50 6.65 0.39
N ILE A 73 -0.54 7.47 0.17
CA ILE A 73 -1.69 7.58 1.09
C ILE A 73 -2.38 6.21 1.29
N PHE A 74 -2.55 5.42 0.23
CA PHE A 74 -3.14 4.08 0.32
C PHE A 74 -2.28 3.13 1.14
N LEU A 75 -0.95 3.22 1.02
CA LEU A 75 -0.02 2.42 1.80
C LEU A 75 -0.13 2.76 3.30
N GLY A 76 -0.30 4.04 3.62
CA GLY A 76 -0.66 4.49 4.97
C GLY A 76 -1.99 3.91 5.47
N CYS A 77 -3.03 3.91 4.64
CA CYS A 77 -4.32 3.29 4.99
C CYS A 77 -4.18 1.78 5.28
N ILE A 78 -3.38 1.04 4.50
CA ILE A 78 -3.13 -0.39 4.71
C ILE A 78 -2.52 -0.64 6.11
N ILE A 79 -1.59 0.22 6.54
CA ILE A 79 -1.00 0.16 7.89
C ILE A 79 -2.08 0.38 8.96
N VAL A 80 -2.94 1.40 8.79
CA VAL A 80 -4.03 1.68 9.73
C VAL A 80 -4.98 0.49 9.82
N PHE A 81 -5.36 -0.11 8.69
CA PHE A 81 -6.21 -1.32 8.67
C PHE A 81 -5.55 -2.50 9.39
N SER A 82 -4.24 -2.72 9.20
CA SER A 82 -3.48 -3.76 9.92
C SER A 82 -3.52 -3.58 11.45
N ILE A 83 -3.58 -2.34 11.92
CA ILE A 83 -3.73 -2.05 13.36
C ILE A 83 -5.19 -2.24 13.79
N CYS A 84 -6.15 -1.68 13.06
CA CYS A 84 -7.57 -1.77 13.39
C CYS A 84 -8.08 -3.23 13.42
N GLN A 85 -7.56 -4.11 12.56
CA GLN A 85 -7.96 -5.52 12.53
C GLN A 85 -7.70 -6.22 13.87
N GLU A 86 -6.66 -5.83 14.62
CA GLU A 86 -6.29 -6.45 15.89
C GLU A 86 -7.33 -6.21 16.97
N PHE A 87 -7.90 -5.00 16.97
CA PHE A 87 -8.93 -4.60 17.91
C PHE A 87 -10.30 -5.13 17.48
N SER A 88 -10.62 -5.04 16.18
CA SER A 88 -11.89 -5.53 15.63
C SER A 88 -12.04 -7.05 15.82
N ASN A 89 -10.98 -7.82 15.57
CA ASN A 89 -10.98 -9.28 15.73
C ASN A 89 -10.59 -9.74 17.14
N ARG A 90 -10.44 -8.81 18.11
CA ARG A 90 -10.01 -9.09 19.49
C ARG A 90 -8.68 -9.85 19.62
N MET A 91 -7.87 -9.85 18.56
CA MET A 91 -6.58 -10.53 18.47
C MET A 91 -5.58 -9.95 19.48
N PHE A 92 -5.70 -8.67 19.85
CA PHE A 92 -4.88 -8.08 20.91
C PHE A 92 -4.97 -8.86 22.23
N LYS A 93 -6.17 -9.28 22.63
CA LYS A 93 -6.37 -10.09 23.84
C LYS A 93 -5.79 -11.49 23.66
N GLN A 94 -5.95 -12.08 22.47
CA GLN A 94 -5.40 -13.40 22.17
C GLN A 94 -3.86 -13.40 22.21
N ASN A 95 -3.20 -12.39 21.64
CA ASN A 95 -1.74 -12.27 21.68
C ASN A 95 -1.21 -12.22 23.12
N LEU A 96 -1.92 -11.52 24.03
CA LEU A 96 -1.58 -11.49 25.46
C LEU A 96 -1.75 -12.86 26.13
N ILE A 97 -2.81 -13.60 25.80
CA ILE A 97 -3.05 -14.96 26.31
C ILE A 97 -1.99 -15.94 25.79
N ASP A 98 -1.57 -15.78 24.54
CA ASP A 98 -0.52 -16.58 23.89
C ASP A 98 0.90 -16.26 24.41
N GLY A 99 1.00 -15.39 25.42
CA GLY A 99 2.25 -15.07 26.13
C GLY A 99 3.05 -13.92 25.52
N LEU A 100 2.49 -13.16 24.58
CA LEU A 100 3.15 -11.98 24.00
C LEU A 100 3.05 -10.80 24.98
N SER A 101 4.19 -10.19 25.32
CA SER A 101 4.17 -9.02 26.21
C SER A 101 3.57 -7.80 25.51
N ARG A 102 3.07 -6.82 26.29
CA ARG A 102 2.54 -5.55 25.74
C ARG A 102 3.60 -4.78 24.96
N GLU A 103 4.85 -4.83 25.42
CA GLU A 103 5.98 -4.17 24.78
C GLU A 103 6.35 -4.86 23.47
N GLU A 104 6.39 -6.20 23.46
CA GLU A 104 6.63 -6.99 22.25
C GLU A 104 5.56 -6.76 21.19
N PHE A 105 4.30 -6.58 21.62
CA PHE A 105 3.20 -6.24 20.71
C PHE A 105 3.45 -4.89 20.03
N ILE A 106 3.71 -3.83 20.79
CA ILE A 106 3.98 -2.49 20.25
C ILE A 106 5.22 -2.53 19.34
N PHE A 107 6.27 -3.19 19.78
CA PHE A 107 7.50 -3.34 19.02
C PHE A 107 7.27 -4.07 17.69
N SER A 108 6.44 -5.11 17.67
CA SER A 108 6.09 -5.83 16.44
C SER A 108 5.39 -4.94 15.41
N LYS A 109 4.53 -4.02 15.86
CA LYS A 109 3.83 -3.06 15.00
C LYS A 109 4.77 -2.00 14.47
N LEU A 110 5.61 -1.41 15.33
CA LEU A 110 6.62 -0.44 14.90
C LEU A 110 7.60 -1.04 13.89
N LEU A 111 8.04 -2.27 14.12
CA LEU A 111 8.94 -2.98 13.20
C LEU A 111 8.24 -3.19 11.84
N THR A 112 6.98 -3.62 11.85
CA THR A 112 6.20 -3.79 10.62
C THR A 112 6.08 -2.46 9.85
N ILE A 113 5.78 -1.36 10.54
CA ILE A 113 5.71 -0.02 9.93
C ILE A 113 7.06 0.39 9.33
N LEU A 114 8.16 0.20 10.06
CA LEU A 114 9.50 0.52 9.57
C LEU A 114 9.85 -0.26 8.30
N VAL A 115 9.49 -1.54 8.22
CA VAL A 115 9.69 -2.33 7.00
C VAL A 115 8.89 -1.73 5.84
N PHE A 116 7.60 -1.47 6.02
CA PHE A 116 6.76 -0.89 4.96
C PHE A 116 7.27 0.50 4.52
N THR A 117 7.67 1.36 5.45
CA THR A 117 8.20 2.69 5.15
C THR A 117 9.54 2.64 4.43
N SER A 118 10.45 1.75 4.85
CA SER A 118 11.75 1.57 4.19
C SER A 118 11.60 1.06 2.75
N PHE A 119 10.64 0.16 2.50
CA PHE A 119 10.32 -0.28 1.12
C PHE A 119 9.59 0.79 0.29
N SER A 120 8.90 1.72 0.95
CA SER A 120 8.13 2.77 0.28
C SER A 120 8.94 4.03 -0.02
N THR A 121 10.16 4.17 0.51
CA THR A 121 11.05 5.31 0.22
C THR A 121 11.43 5.30 -1.25
#